data_AF-A0A316LS12-F1
#
_entry.id   AF-A0A316LS12-F1
#
_cell.length_a   1.000
_cell.length_b   1.000
_cell.length_c   1.000
_cell.angle_alpha   90.00
_cell.angle_beta   90.00
_cell.angle_gamma   90.00
#
_symmetry.space_group_name_H-M   'P 1'
#
loop_
_entity.id
_entity.type
_entity.pdbx_description
1 polymer ?
#
loop_
_entity_poly.entity_id
_entity_poly.type
_entity_poly.pdbx_seq_one_letter_code
_entity_poly.pdbx_strand_id
1 'polypeptide(L)'
;MHQDLLKNKLSSLLQSGMIQGKNPRVLARELKNAFNTSTYDAERLMRTELARVQTEAEKQSFKRNGFTLYEFIANSGCCDICQSKDGKHFKVENMMPGENAAPMHPHCRCSAAPWEDSEEYEAWLDYLDKGGTTEQWNAKDKAIWKSQRRHDKKVEKSENSNIIKLPDALIRRSAGAKAKNYDIVDPATGEIFKFVEGTRIKNSEVFAGKGTRKSLHEGVAEGLAEQEGGKPENWQHCKGDGVIDYYGEERAAEVHWFQEETVGKLKFRIKRWKDES
;
A
#
# COMPACT_ATOMS: atom_id res chain seq x y z
N MET A 1 15.57 -38.68 8.82
CA MET A 1 14.81 -39.88 8.38
C MET A 1 13.32 -39.61 8.21
N HIS A 2 12.53 -39.31 9.26
CA HIS A 2 11.08 -39.04 9.08
C HIS A 2 10.75 -37.70 8.38
N GLN A 3 11.55 -36.66 8.60
CA GLN A 3 11.35 -35.37 7.92
C GLN A 3 11.62 -35.43 6.41
N ASP A 4 12.60 -36.22 5.98
CA ASP A 4 12.97 -36.34 4.57
C ASP A 4 11.89 -37.07 3.78
N LEU A 5 11.31 -38.12 4.37
CA LEU A 5 10.14 -38.83 3.83
C LEU A 5 8.95 -37.88 3.66
N LEU A 6 8.69 -37.02 4.65
CA LEU A 6 7.62 -36.02 4.58
C LEU A 6 7.85 -35.01 3.45
N LYS A 7 9.05 -34.43 3.37
CA LYS A 7 9.42 -33.48 2.31
C LYS A 7 9.26 -34.10 0.93
N ASN A 8 9.72 -35.33 0.74
CA ASN A 8 9.63 -36.04 -0.54
C ASN A 8 8.17 -36.32 -0.93
N LYS A 9 7.37 -36.85 -0.01
CA LYS A 9 5.94 -37.11 -0.27
C LYS A 9 5.17 -35.83 -0.55
N LEU A 10 5.41 -34.77 0.23
CA LEU A 10 4.81 -33.46 0.03
C LEU A 10 5.19 -32.87 -1.34
N SER A 11 6.47 -32.90 -1.71
CA SER A 11 6.94 -32.43 -3.01
C SER A 11 6.24 -33.15 -4.18
N SER A 12 6.16 -34.48 -4.11
CA SER A 12 5.43 -35.28 -5.11
C SER A 12 3.95 -34.91 -5.20
N LEU A 13 3.28 -34.73 -4.06
CA LEU A 13 1.87 -34.32 -4.02
C LEU A 13 1.68 -32.91 -4.62
N LEU A 14 2.54 -31.95 -4.26
CA LEU A 14 2.48 -30.58 -4.77
C LEU A 14 2.70 -30.54 -6.29
N GLN A 15 3.67 -31.29 -6.83
CA GLN A 15 3.88 -31.41 -8.27
C GLN A 15 2.64 -31.99 -8.97
N SER A 16 2.10 -33.09 -8.45
CA SER A 16 0.89 -33.68 -9.03
C SER A 16 -0.31 -32.73 -8.94
N GLY A 17 -0.43 -31.98 -7.85
CA GLY A 17 -1.45 -30.98 -7.62
C GLY A 17 -1.41 -29.85 -8.64
N MET A 18 -0.21 -29.30 -8.86
CA MET A 18 0.01 -28.21 -9.80
C MET A 18 -0.20 -28.64 -11.25
N ILE A 19 0.35 -29.79 -11.65
CA ILE A 19 0.27 -30.27 -13.04
C ILE A 19 -1.15 -30.70 -13.41
N GLN A 20 -1.83 -31.41 -12.49
CA GLN A 20 -3.14 -32.02 -12.77
C GLN A 20 -4.31 -31.16 -12.30
N GLY A 21 -4.05 -30.00 -11.66
CA GLY A 21 -5.09 -29.16 -11.09
C GLY A 21 -5.88 -29.83 -9.95
N LYS A 22 -5.28 -30.79 -9.23
CA LYS A 22 -5.98 -31.54 -8.18
C LYS A 22 -6.29 -30.64 -6.98
N ASN A 23 -7.50 -30.79 -6.45
CA ASN A 23 -7.93 -30.05 -5.26
C ASN A 23 -7.04 -30.40 -4.03
N PRO A 24 -6.57 -29.42 -3.24
CA PRO A 24 -5.76 -29.65 -2.04
C PRO A 24 -6.33 -30.66 -1.06
N ARG A 25 -7.67 -30.73 -0.93
CA ARG A 25 -8.35 -31.69 -0.04
C ARG A 25 -8.11 -33.14 -0.45
N VAL A 26 -8.05 -33.39 -1.76
CA VAL A 26 -7.78 -34.74 -2.30
C VAL A 26 -6.34 -35.15 -1.99
N LEU A 27 -5.39 -34.23 -2.20
CA LEU A 27 -3.98 -34.45 -1.89
C LEU A 27 -3.73 -34.62 -0.38
N ALA A 28 -4.46 -33.87 0.45
CA ALA A 28 -4.38 -33.97 1.91
C ALA A 28 -4.79 -35.35 2.43
N ARG A 29 -5.73 -36.04 1.76
CA ARG A 29 -6.12 -37.40 2.12
C ARG A 29 -4.96 -38.39 1.93
N GLU A 30 -4.16 -38.23 0.87
CA GLU A 30 -2.97 -39.06 0.66
C GLU A 30 -1.90 -38.79 1.72
N LEU A 31 -1.68 -37.52 2.06
CA LEU A 31 -0.74 -37.13 3.10
C LEU A 31 -1.16 -37.68 4.47
N LYS A 32 -2.45 -37.58 4.81
CA LYS A 32 -3.04 -38.13 6.03
C LYS A 32 -2.77 -39.62 6.16
N ASN A 33 -3.07 -40.39 5.10
CA ASN A 33 -2.93 -41.84 5.11
C ASN A 33 -1.46 -42.27 5.21
N ALA A 34 -0.53 -41.52 4.58
CA ALA A 34 0.89 -41.84 4.62
C ALA A 34 1.54 -41.64 5.99
N PHE A 35 1.09 -40.64 6.76
CA PHE A 35 1.71 -40.26 8.04
C PHE A 35 0.81 -40.47 9.26
N ASN A 36 -0.37 -41.07 9.07
CA ASN A 36 -1.38 -41.32 10.11
C ASN A 36 -1.66 -40.09 11.01
N THR A 37 -1.85 -38.92 10.38
CA THR A 37 -2.09 -37.65 11.09
C THR A 37 -3.56 -37.25 11.07
N SER A 38 -3.89 -36.16 11.76
CA SER A 38 -5.24 -35.59 11.76
C SER A 38 -5.60 -35.06 10.37
N THR A 39 -6.89 -35.16 10.00
CA THR A 39 -7.39 -34.60 8.73
C THR A 39 -7.13 -33.08 8.66
N TYR A 40 -7.30 -32.38 9.79
CA TYR A 40 -7.13 -30.94 9.87
C TYR A 40 -5.68 -30.51 9.61
N ASP A 41 -4.70 -31.19 10.21
CA ASP A 41 -3.29 -30.86 10.01
C ASP A 41 -2.83 -31.14 8.58
N ALA A 42 -3.27 -32.26 8.00
CA ALA A 42 -2.97 -32.59 6.61
C ALA A 42 -3.57 -31.57 5.63
N GLU A 43 -4.83 -31.15 5.85
CA GLU A 43 -5.46 -30.13 5.00
C GLU A 43 -4.80 -28.76 5.15
N ARG A 44 -4.54 -28.33 6.38
CA ARG A 44 -3.88 -27.04 6.66
C ARG A 44 -2.53 -26.96 5.96
N LEU A 45 -1.73 -28.02 6.09
CA LEU A 45 -0.41 -28.12 5.47
C LEU A 45 -0.51 -28.12 3.94
N MET A 46 -1.32 -29.00 3.34
CA MET A 46 -1.44 -29.10 1.89
C MET A 46 -1.96 -27.83 1.24
N ARG A 47 -2.95 -27.17 1.84
CA ARG A 47 -3.48 -25.90 1.31
C ARG A 47 -2.43 -24.80 1.34
N THR A 48 -1.72 -24.66 2.45
CA THR A 48 -0.72 -23.61 2.62
C THR A 48 0.46 -23.83 1.69
N GLU A 49 0.94 -25.07 1.56
CA GLU A 49 2.07 -25.37 0.68
C GLU A 49 1.71 -25.29 -0.80
N LEU A 50 0.50 -25.70 -1.19
CA LEU A 50 0.07 -25.53 -2.58
C LEU A 50 -0.05 -24.05 -2.94
N ALA A 51 -0.68 -23.24 -2.08
CA ALA A 51 -0.76 -21.80 -2.28
C ALA A 51 0.64 -21.16 -2.37
N ARG A 52 1.58 -21.57 -1.52
CA ARG A 52 2.97 -21.08 -1.55
C ARG A 52 3.66 -21.40 -2.88
N VAL A 53 3.51 -22.62 -3.39
CA VAL A 53 4.07 -23.02 -4.69
C VAL A 53 3.38 -22.29 -5.85
N GLN A 54 2.07 -22.08 -5.78
CA GLN A 54 1.33 -21.27 -6.76
C GLN A 54 1.84 -19.85 -6.82
N THR A 55 2.02 -19.20 -5.68
CA THR A 55 2.53 -17.82 -5.63
C THR A 55 3.98 -17.72 -6.11
N GLU A 56 4.82 -18.72 -5.86
CA GLU A 56 6.16 -18.75 -6.44
C GLU A 56 6.13 -18.92 -7.97
N ALA A 57 5.20 -19.73 -8.48
CA ALA A 57 4.99 -19.87 -9.93
C ALA A 57 4.45 -18.56 -10.55
N GLU A 58 3.55 -17.86 -9.88
CA GLU A 58 3.06 -16.53 -10.25
C GLU A 58 4.21 -15.53 -10.31
N LYS A 59 5.05 -15.46 -9.28
CA LYS A 59 6.26 -14.60 -9.24
C LYS A 59 7.16 -14.85 -10.45
N GLN A 60 7.43 -16.11 -10.78
CA GLN A 60 8.23 -16.47 -11.95
C GLN A 60 7.54 -16.06 -13.26
N SER A 61 6.22 -16.22 -13.34
CA SER A 61 5.44 -15.75 -14.48
C SER A 61 5.54 -14.24 -14.63
N PHE A 62 5.40 -13.47 -13.55
CA PHE A 62 5.51 -12.02 -13.56
C PHE A 62 6.89 -11.57 -14.04
N LYS A 63 7.96 -12.16 -13.50
CA LYS A 63 9.33 -11.88 -13.93
C LYS A 63 9.57 -12.20 -15.40
N ARG A 64 9.06 -13.35 -15.88
CA ARG A 64 9.22 -13.78 -17.27
C ARG A 64 8.52 -12.84 -18.25
N ASN A 65 7.38 -12.28 -17.85
CA ASN A 65 6.61 -11.35 -18.66
C ASN A 65 7.04 -9.88 -18.48
N GLY A 66 8.03 -9.59 -17.63
CA GLY A 66 8.57 -8.23 -17.46
C GLY A 66 7.81 -7.34 -16.47
N PHE A 67 6.82 -7.87 -15.75
CA PHE A 67 6.09 -7.09 -14.75
C PHE A 67 7.00 -6.69 -13.57
N THR A 68 7.00 -5.40 -13.24
CA THR A 68 7.79 -4.86 -12.13
C THR A 68 7.00 -4.79 -10.83
N LEU A 69 5.68 -4.64 -10.93
CA LEU A 69 4.74 -4.51 -9.83
C LEU A 69 3.65 -5.58 -9.90
N TYR A 70 3.10 -5.91 -8.74
CA TYR A 70 1.92 -6.74 -8.58
C TYR A 70 0.99 -6.11 -7.54
N GLU A 71 -0.30 -6.34 -7.69
CA GLU A 71 -1.34 -5.98 -6.74
C GLU A 71 -1.64 -7.16 -5.82
N PHE A 72 -1.76 -6.90 -4.52
CA PHE A 72 -2.26 -7.89 -3.56
C PHE A 72 -3.80 -7.83 -3.53
N ILE A 73 -4.44 -8.98 -3.76
CA ILE A 73 -5.91 -9.09 -3.82
C ILE A 73 -6.37 -9.90 -2.61
N ALA A 74 -7.08 -9.25 -1.70
CA ALA A 74 -7.71 -9.91 -0.58
C ALA A 74 -9.00 -10.62 -1.03
N ASN A 75 -9.20 -11.85 -0.57
CA ASN A 75 -10.47 -12.55 -0.78
C ASN A 75 -11.59 -11.91 0.06
N SER A 76 -12.85 -12.00 -0.38
CA SER A 76 -13.99 -11.55 0.43
C SER A 76 -14.03 -12.25 1.81
N GLY A 77 -14.33 -11.48 2.87
CA GLY A 77 -14.33 -12.00 4.25
C GLY A 77 -12.95 -12.38 4.78
N CYS A 78 -11.92 -11.73 4.26
CA CYS A 78 -10.52 -11.89 4.64
C CYS A 78 -10.23 -11.36 6.06
N CYS A 79 -9.11 -11.78 6.66
CA CYS A 79 -8.65 -11.27 7.95
C CYS A 79 -8.12 -9.82 7.84
N ASP A 80 -8.10 -9.09 8.95
CA ASP A 80 -7.67 -7.68 8.96
C ASP A 80 -6.24 -7.48 8.42
N ILE A 81 -5.34 -8.45 8.65
CA ILE A 81 -3.95 -8.42 8.17
C ILE A 81 -3.91 -8.36 6.65
N CYS A 82 -4.63 -9.28 5.99
CA CYS A 82 -4.68 -9.33 4.53
C CYS A 82 -5.53 -8.20 3.95
N GLN A 83 -6.60 -7.79 4.64
CA GLN A 83 -7.46 -6.69 4.20
C GLN A 83 -6.70 -5.36 4.20
N SER A 84 -5.76 -5.18 5.13
CA SER A 84 -4.88 -4.01 5.15
C SER A 84 -3.93 -3.91 3.94
N LYS A 85 -3.76 -5.01 3.20
CA LYS A 85 -2.90 -5.10 2.01
C LYS A 85 -3.68 -5.12 0.71
N ASP A 86 -5.00 -5.20 0.78
CA ASP A 86 -5.89 -5.23 -0.38
C ASP A 86 -5.69 -3.97 -1.25
N GLY A 87 -5.50 -4.18 -2.55
CA GLY A 87 -5.27 -3.13 -3.55
C GLY A 87 -3.91 -2.43 -3.45
N LYS A 88 -2.98 -2.92 -2.63
CA LYS A 88 -1.63 -2.36 -2.56
C LYS A 88 -0.72 -2.98 -3.62
N HIS A 89 0.11 -2.13 -4.22
CA HIS A 89 1.13 -2.52 -5.19
C HIS A 89 2.48 -2.78 -4.54
N PHE A 90 3.11 -3.89 -4.88
CA PHE A 90 4.40 -4.30 -4.39
C PHE A 90 5.33 -4.70 -5.54
N LYS A 91 6.64 -4.63 -5.32
CA LYS A 91 7.63 -5.06 -6.32
C LYS A 91 7.64 -6.57 -6.46
N VAL A 92 7.58 -7.06 -7.69
CA VAL A 92 7.71 -8.50 -8.02
C VAL A 92 9.04 -9.08 -7.53
N GLU A 93 10.12 -8.29 -7.57
CA GLU A 93 11.43 -8.70 -7.04
C GLU A 93 11.36 -9.09 -5.56
N ASN A 94 10.56 -8.34 -4.78
CA ASN A 94 10.39 -8.49 -3.34
C ASN A 94 9.18 -9.37 -2.99
N MET A 95 8.57 -10.07 -3.94
CA MET A 95 7.39 -10.91 -3.69
C MET A 95 7.76 -12.09 -2.79
N MET A 96 7.21 -12.13 -1.58
CA MET A 96 7.53 -13.09 -0.52
C MET A 96 6.25 -13.57 0.18
N PRO A 97 5.91 -14.86 0.05
CA PRO A 97 4.86 -15.48 0.84
C PRO A 97 5.04 -15.25 2.34
N GLY A 98 3.97 -14.81 3.02
CA GLY A 98 4.00 -14.56 4.47
C GLY A 98 4.26 -13.10 4.87
N GLU A 99 4.79 -12.27 3.96
CA GLU A 99 5.10 -10.86 4.25
C GLU A 99 4.27 -9.89 3.40
N ASN A 100 4.30 -10.07 2.08
CA ASN A 100 3.61 -9.23 1.11
C ASN A 100 2.90 -9.99 0.00
N ALA A 101 3.02 -11.32 -0.03
CA ALA A 101 2.30 -12.18 -0.95
C ALA A 101 1.61 -13.33 -0.20
N ALA A 102 0.56 -13.88 -0.80
CA ALA A 102 -0.10 -15.06 -0.28
C ALA A 102 0.84 -16.29 -0.34
N PRO A 103 0.63 -17.33 0.48
CA PRO A 103 -0.21 -17.35 1.68
C PRO A 103 0.41 -16.55 2.82
N MET A 104 -0.36 -15.62 3.41
CA MET A 104 0.07 -14.78 4.54
C MET A 104 -0.06 -15.49 5.90
N HIS A 105 -0.93 -16.49 5.96
CA HIS A 105 -1.27 -17.23 7.17
C HIS A 105 -1.84 -18.61 6.77
N PRO A 106 -1.97 -19.57 7.70
CA PRO A 106 -2.67 -20.81 7.42
C PRO A 106 -4.08 -20.55 6.88
N HIS A 107 -4.51 -21.34 5.90
CA HIS A 107 -5.80 -21.19 5.22
C HIS A 107 -6.00 -19.85 4.47
N CYS A 108 -4.94 -19.10 4.19
CA CYS A 108 -5.02 -17.92 3.34
C CYS A 108 -5.61 -18.28 1.97
N ARG A 109 -6.51 -17.42 1.48
CA ARG A 109 -7.19 -17.54 0.17
C ARG A 109 -7.02 -16.29 -0.69
N CYS A 110 -6.16 -15.36 -0.26
CA CYS A 110 -5.80 -14.19 -1.01
C CYS A 110 -4.91 -14.57 -2.20
N SER A 111 -4.83 -13.69 -3.17
CA SER A 111 -4.08 -13.89 -4.42
C SER A 111 -3.29 -12.63 -4.78
N ALA A 112 -2.53 -12.71 -5.87
CA ALA A 112 -1.84 -11.57 -6.45
C ALA A 112 -2.13 -11.50 -7.95
N ALA A 113 -2.13 -10.30 -8.50
CA ALA A 113 -2.23 -10.06 -9.93
C ALA A 113 -1.08 -9.14 -10.39
N PRO A 114 -0.59 -9.29 -11.63
CA PRO A 114 0.35 -8.33 -12.18
C PRO A 114 -0.33 -6.96 -12.27
N TRP A 115 0.42 -5.89 -12.03
CA TRP A 115 -0.09 -4.53 -12.10
C TRP A 115 0.76 -3.68 -13.05
N GLU A 116 0.07 -2.91 -13.88
CA GLU A 116 0.62 -1.86 -14.73
C GLU A 116 -0.26 -0.62 -14.62
N ASP A 117 0.36 0.55 -14.79
CA ASP A 117 -0.36 1.81 -14.81
C ASP A 117 -1.19 1.91 -16.09
N SER A 118 -2.49 2.18 -15.96
CA SER A 118 -3.39 2.22 -17.12
C SER A 118 -3.08 3.35 -18.08
N GLU A 119 -2.59 4.51 -17.60
CA GLU A 119 -2.23 5.62 -18.49
C GLU A 119 -0.97 5.30 -19.29
N GLU A 120 0.03 4.69 -18.63
CA GLU A 120 1.26 4.22 -19.28
C GLU A 120 0.95 3.12 -20.32
N TYR A 121 0.06 2.19 -19.98
CA TYR A 121 -0.37 1.11 -20.86
C TYR A 121 -1.10 1.63 -22.12
N GLU A 122 -2.05 2.54 -21.96
CA GLU A 122 -2.77 3.15 -23.09
C GLU A 122 -1.84 4.00 -23.97
N ALA A 123 -0.88 4.70 -23.37
CA ALA A 123 0.15 5.44 -24.12
C ALA A 123 1.09 4.49 -24.91
N TRP A 124 1.42 3.33 -24.34
CA TRP A 124 2.16 2.28 -25.04
C TRP A 124 1.36 1.72 -26.22
N LEU A 125 0.06 1.46 -26.06
CA LEU A 125 -0.81 1.00 -27.14
C LEU A 125 -0.91 2.03 -28.29
N ASP A 126 -1.11 3.32 -27.98
CA ASP A 126 -1.12 4.40 -28.97
C ASP A 126 0.23 4.53 -29.70
N TYR A 127 1.35 4.33 -28.99
CA TYR A 127 2.67 4.30 -29.60
C TYR A 127 2.84 3.13 -30.59
N LEU A 128 2.33 1.95 -30.24
CA LEU A 128 2.35 0.79 -31.13
C LEU A 128 1.46 1.01 -32.35
N ASP A 129 0.28 1.60 -32.19
CA ASP A 129 -0.65 1.91 -33.29
C ASP A 129 -0.02 2.89 -34.31
N LYS A 130 0.82 3.81 -33.82
CA LYS A 130 1.61 4.73 -34.66
C LYS A 130 2.83 4.08 -35.33
N GLY A 131 2.97 2.75 -35.27
CA GLY A 131 4.03 1.98 -35.91
C GLY A 131 5.32 1.87 -35.08
N GLY A 132 5.28 2.25 -33.80
CA GLY A 132 6.37 2.01 -32.86
C GLY A 132 6.49 0.54 -32.45
N THR A 133 7.64 0.12 -31.94
CA THR A 133 7.82 -1.24 -31.38
C THR A 133 8.01 -1.23 -29.87
N THR A 134 7.63 -2.31 -29.18
CA THR A 134 7.81 -2.48 -27.73
C THR A 134 9.27 -2.34 -27.31
N GLU A 135 10.21 -2.77 -28.15
CA GLU A 135 11.65 -2.63 -27.89
C GLU A 135 12.09 -1.16 -27.86
N GLN A 136 11.56 -0.33 -28.77
CA GLN A 136 11.83 1.10 -28.81
C GLN A 136 11.19 1.84 -27.64
N TRP A 137 9.98 1.43 -27.23
CA TRP A 137 9.31 1.95 -26.04
C TRP A 137 10.14 1.66 -24.78
N ASN A 138 10.48 0.40 -24.56
CA ASN A 138 11.30 -0.03 -23.41
C ASN A 138 12.72 0.58 -23.43
N ALA A 139 13.25 0.92 -24.61
CA ALA A 139 14.52 1.63 -24.74
C ALA A 139 14.44 3.10 -24.30
N LYS A 140 13.29 3.77 -24.55
CA LYS A 140 12.99 5.10 -23.99
C LYS A 140 12.84 5.02 -22.47
N ASP A 141 12.21 3.96 -21.96
CA ASP A 141 11.95 3.80 -20.51
C ASP A 141 13.13 3.34 -19.66
N LYS A 142 14.18 2.73 -20.24
CA LYS A 142 15.44 2.52 -19.49
C LYS A 142 16.05 3.83 -18.98
N ALA A 143 15.70 4.98 -19.58
CA ALA A 143 16.04 6.32 -19.08
C ALA A 143 15.03 6.85 -18.03
N ILE A 144 13.78 6.41 -18.07
CA ILE A 144 12.70 6.87 -17.18
C ILE A 144 12.74 6.12 -15.83
N TRP A 145 13.05 4.82 -15.81
CA TRP A 145 13.09 4.05 -14.55
C TRP A 145 14.34 4.32 -13.67
N LYS A 146 15.48 4.69 -14.28
CA LYS A 146 16.65 5.16 -13.53
C LYS A 146 16.49 6.60 -13.04
N SER A 147 15.69 7.42 -13.69
CA SER A 147 15.47 8.83 -13.31
C SER A 147 14.30 9.01 -12.33
N GLN A 148 13.27 8.15 -12.37
CA GLN A 148 12.09 8.28 -11.48
C GLN A 148 12.20 7.56 -10.13
N ARG A 149 13.28 6.80 -9.86
CA ARG A 149 13.51 6.21 -8.51
C ARG A 149 14.87 6.47 -7.86
N ARG A 150 15.82 7.14 -8.53
CA ARG A 150 17.01 7.72 -7.87
C ARG A 150 16.76 9.13 -7.31
N HIS A 151 15.55 9.63 -7.46
CA HIS A 151 15.00 10.77 -6.76
C HIS A 151 13.74 10.25 -6.08
N ASP A 152 13.61 10.12 -4.76
CA ASP A 152 13.75 11.22 -3.80
C ASP A 152 13.36 12.49 -4.52
N LYS A 153 12.04 12.67 -4.70
CA LYS A 153 11.42 13.77 -5.45
C LYS A 153 12.26 15.02 -5.17
N LYS A 154 13.16 15.37 -6.09
CA LYS A 154 13.87 16.64 -6.04
C LYS A 154 12.77 17.59 -6.43
N VAL A 155 12.05 18.03 -5.40
CA VAL A 155 11.12 19.13 -5.43
C VAL A 155 11.77 20.16 -6.34
N GLU A 156 11.12 20.49 -7.45
CA GLU A 156 11.53 21.61 -8.26
C GLU A 156 11.74 22.76 -7.29
N LYS A 157 13.00 23.16 -7.13
CA LYS A 157 13.33 24.36 -6.37
C LYS A 157 12.69 25.50 -7.14
N SER A 158 11.49 25.89 -6.75
CA SER A 158 11.08 27.27 -6.94
C SER A 158 12.06 28.10 -6.12
N GLU A 159 12.88 28.88 -6.80
CA GLU A 159 13.84 29.78 -6.19
C GLU A 159 13.13 30.60 -5.11
N ASN A 160 13.67 30.51 -3.88
CA ASN A 160 13.34 31.31 -2.69
C ASN A 160 12.13 30.97 -1.80
N SER A 161 11.75 29.70 -1.60
CA SER A 161 11.07 29.34 -0.33
C SER A 161 11.39 27.91 0.16
N ASN A 162 11.66 27.75 1.47
CA ASN A 162 12.04 26.48 2.12
C ASN A 162 10.83 25.53 2.33
N ILE A 163 9.93 25.45 1.36
CA ILE A 163 8.61 24.82 1.49
C ILE A 163 8.45 23.72 0.43
N ILE A 164 8.04 22.51 0.84
CA ILE A 164 7.76 21.40 -0.10
C ILE A 164 6.28 21.38 -0.41
N LYS A 165 5.89 21.61 -1.67
CA LYS A 165 4.50 21.47 -2.11
C LYS A 165 4.08 19.99 -2.18
N LEU A 166 2.95 19.68 -1.59
CA LEU A 166 2.27 18.39 -1.62
C LEU A 166 1.06 18.45 -2.57
N PRO A 167 0.70 17.33 -3.22
CA PRO A 167 -0.51 17.27 -4.04
C PRO A 167 -1.78 17.41 -3.19
N ASP A 168 -2.84 17.92 -3.82
CA ASP A 168 -4.15 18.08 -3.18
C ASP A 168 -4.68 16.73 -2.65
N ALA A 169 -5.17 16.73 -1.41
CA ALA A 169 -5.70 15.53 -0.78
C ALA A 169 -7.22 15.50 -0.83
N LEU A 170 -7.81 14.51 -1.50
CA LEU A 170 -9.27 14.33 -1.58
C LEU A 170 -9.84 13.77 -0.27
N ILE A 171 -10.80 14.48 0.31
CA ILE A 171 -11.66 13.98 1.39
C ILE A 171 -12.80 13.21 0.73
N ARG A 172 -12.80 11.89 0.83
CA ARG A 172 -13.79 11.05 0.14
C ARG A 172 -15.19 11.21 0.77
N ARG A 173 -16.24 11.16 -0.05
CA ARG A 173 -17.65 11.09 0.39
C ARG A 173 -17.96 9.67 0.85
N SER A 174 -18.70 9.50 1.95
CA SER A 174 -19.15 8.17 2.36
C SER A 174 -20.59 8.16 2.86
N ALA A 175 -21.35 7.16 2.44
CA ALA A 175 -22.72 6.93 2.90
C ALA A 175 -22.80 5.85 4.02
N GLY A 176 -21.72 5.61 4.77
CA GLY A 176 -21.67 4.52 5.75
C GLY A 176 -20.67 4.77 6.88
N ALA A 177 -21.03 4.34 8.08
CA ALA A 177 -20.23 4.52 9.29
C ALA A 177 -18.78 4.04 9.09
N LYS A 178 -17.82 4.98 9.20
CA LYS A 178 -16.36 4.90 9.00
C LYS A 178 -15.81 5.32 7.62
N ALA A 179 -16.18 6.51 7.13
CA ALA A 179 -15.16 7.28 6.38
C ALA A 179 -14.05 7.73 7.33
N LYS A 180 -12.80 7.64 6.86
CA LYS A 180 -11.64 8.32 7.43
C LYS A 180 -11.76 9.84 7.21
N ASN A 181 -12.75 10.47 7.83
CA ASN A 181 -12.76 11.90 8.02
C ASN A 181 -11.90 12.20 9.26
N TYR A 182 -10.97 13.13 9.15
CA TYR A 182 -10.02 13.40 10.22
C TYR A 182 -10.66 14.33 11.24
N ASP A 183 -10.48 14.03 12.52
CA ASP A 183 -10.85 14.93 13.61
C ASP A 183 -9.89 16.12 13.61
N ILE A 184 -10.45 17.32 13.42
CA ILE A 184 -9.73 18.59 13.38
C ILE A 184 -9.97 19.33 14.68
N VAL A 185 -8.94 19.54 15.48
CA VAL A 185 -9.07 20.28 16.74
C VAL A 185 -8.90 21.77 16.49
N ASP A 186 -9.84 22.60 16.96
CA ASP A 186 -9.64 24.04 17.07
C ASP A 186 -8.92 24.36 18.38
N PRO A 187 -7.67 24.85 18.36
CA PRO A 187 -6.93 25.16 19.58
C PRO A 187 -7.51 26.34 20.38
N ALA A 188 -8.32 27.21 19.76
CA ALA A 188 -8.90 28.38 20.42
C ALA A 188 -10.09 28.02 21.31
N THR A 189 -10.89 27.05 20.88
CA THR A 189 -12.12 26.62 21.57
C THR A 189 -12.00 25.22 22.18
N GLY A 190 -11.04 24.41 21.74
CA GLY A 190 -10.90 23.01 22.13
C GLY A 190 -11.88 22.06 21.43
N GLU A 191 -12.70 22.58 20.52
CA GLU A 191 -13.73 21.81 19.82
C GLU A 191 -13.14 20.96 18.68
N ILE A 192 -13.85 19.88 18.36
CA ILE A 192 -13.46 18.94 17.30
C ILE A 192 -14.43 19.09 16.14
N PHE A 193 -13.89 19.45 14.98
CA PHE A 193 -14.59 19.59 13.71
C PHE A 193 -14.15 18.51 12.72
N LYS A 194 -14.84 18.43 11.59
CA LYS A 194 -14.54 17.51 10.49
C LYS A 194 -14.44 18.25 9.17
N PHE A 195 -13.76 17.67 8.20
CA PHE A 195 -13.76 18.23 6.85
C PHE A 195 -15.11 17.98 6.19
N VAL A 196 -15.55 18.91 5.33
CA VAL A 196 -16.71 18.71 4.47
C VAL A 196 -16.42 17.57 3.49
N GLU A 197 -17.32 16.61 3.41
CA GLU A 197 -17.13 15.42 2.57
C GLU A 197 -17.09 15.75 1.07
N GLY A 198 -16.12 15.19 0.34
CA GLY A 198 -15.91 15.46 -1.08
C GLY A 198 -15.09 16.70 -1.40
N THR A 199 -14.62 17.43 -0.39
CA THR A 199 -13.71 18.56 -0.57
C THR A 199 -12.25 18.10 -0.68
N ARG A 200 -11.35 19.00 -1.06
CA ARG A 200 -9.91 18.71 -1.19
C ARG A 200 -9.14 19.64 -0.26
N ILE A 201 -8.11 19.11 0.41
CA ILE A 201 -7.10 19.93 1.07
C ILE A 201 -6.18 20.47 -0.01
N LYS A 202 -6.28 21.77 -0.29
CA LYS A 202 -5.51 22.49 -1.32
C LYS A 202 -4.26 23.12 -0.72
N ASN A 203 -3.33 23.55 -1.57
CA ASN A 203 -2.12 24.28 -1.14
C ASN A 203 -1.35 23.56 -0.02
N SER A 204 -1.31 22.23 -0.08
CA SER A 204 -0.68 21.41 0.94
C SER A 204 0.84 21.60 0.87
N GLU A 205 1.47 21.89 2.00
CA GLU A 205 2.87 22.27 2.08
C GLU A 205 3.55 21.69 3.33
N VAL A 206 4.71 21.05 3.18
CA VAL A 206 5.57 20.66 4.32
C VAL A 206 6.46 21.84 4.69
N PHE A 207 6.39 22.27 5.95
CA PHE A 207 7.17 23.40 6.46
C PHE A 207 8.19 23.02 7.54
N ALA A 208 8.12 21.81 8.10
CA ALA A 208 9.12 21.27 9.02
C ALA A 208 9.16 19.72 8.98
N GLY A 209 10.32 19.12 9.27
CA GLY A 209 10.54 17.67 9.28
C GLY A 209 11.22 17.14 8.01
N LYS A 210 11.04 15.85 7.70
CA LYS A 210 11.77 15.15 6.62
C LYS A 210 11.73 15.90 5.29
N GLY A 211 12.91 16.22 4.75
CA GLY A 211 13.09 16.92 3.48
C GLY A 211 13.16 18.45 3.58
N THR A 212 12.87 19.04 4.75
CA THR A 212 13.00 20.49 4.99
C THR A 212 14.24 20.80 5.83
N ARG A 213 14.78 22.03 5.73
CA ARG A 213 15.93 22.47 6.58
C ARG A 213 15.56 22.63 8.05
N LYS A 214 14.27 22.83 8.35
CA LYS A 214 13.76 23.04 9.70
C LYS A 214 13.34 21.69 10.28
N SER A 215 14.06 21.20 11.28
CA SER A 215 13.66 20.02 12.02
C SER A 215 12.33 20.24 12.74
N LEU A 216 11.65 19.14 13.06
CA LEU A 216 10.57 19.17 14.04
C LEU A 216 11.09 19.70 15.38
N HIS A 217 10.20 20.31 16.16
CA HIS A 217 10.56 20.76 17.50
C HIS A 217 11.05 19.56 18.32
N GLU A 218 12.06 19.80 19.16
CA GLU A 218 12.70 18.78 19.99
C GLU A 218 11.65 17.99 20.79
N GLY A 219 11.75 16.65 20.76
CA GLY A 219 10.81 15.72 21.38
C GLY A 219 9.50 15.43 20.62
N VAL A 220 9.11 16.22 19.61
CA VAL A 220 7.83 16.02 18.90
C VAL A 220 7.87 14.79 17.98
N ALA A 221 8.96 14.61 17.24
CA ALA A 221 9.12 13.47 16.33
C ALA A 221 9.21 12.13 17.09
N GLU A 222 9.88 12.15 18.24
CA GLU A 222 10.03 10.98 19.12
C GLU A 222 8.69 10.66 19.79
N GLY A 223 7.98 11.65 20.33
CA GLY A 223 6.66 11.44 20.93
C GLY A 223 5.60 10.99 19.93
N LEU A 224 5.67 11.45 18.67
CA LEU A 224 4.78 10.95 17.60
C LEU A 224 5.11 9.50 17.21
N ALA A 225 6.40 9.16 17.13
CA ALA A 225 6.83 7.80 16.86
C ALA A 225 6.45 6.81 17.99
N GLU A 226 6.51 7.25 19.24
CA GLU A 226 6.13 6.45 20.40
C GLU A 226 4.61 6.23 20.51
N GLN A 227 3.81 7.26 20.23
CA GLN A 227 2.35 7.20 20.35
C GLN A 227 1.66 6.53 19.14
N GLU A 228 2.12 6.85 17.93
CA GLU A 228 1.41 6.52 16.67
C GLU A 228 2.23 5.57 15.76
N GLY A 229 3.48 5.27 16.13
CA GLY A 229 4.40 4.45 15.34
C GLY A 229 5.20 5.23 14.29
N GLY A 230 5.96 4.51 13.46
CA GLY A 230 6.83 5.12 12.44
C GLY A 230 8.22 5.53 12.97
N LYS A 231 9.08 6.04 12.08
CA LYS A 231 10.44 6.48 12.47
C LYS A 231 10.44 7.99 12.76
N PRO A 232 11.06 8.47 13.85
CA PRO A 232 11.17 9.91 14.17
C PRO A 232 11.66 10.76 12.99
N GLU A 233 12.65 10.24 12.26
CA GLU A 233 13.27 10.88 11.10
C GLU A 233 12.34 11.04 9.89
N ASN A 234 11.25 10.28 9.83
CA ASN A 234 10.30 10.29 8.72
C ASN A 234 9.11 11.23 8.90
N TRP A 235 8.94 11.77 10.11
CA TRP A 235 7.81 12.64 10.40
C TRP A 235 7.91 13.99 9.69
N GLN A 236 6.79 14.45 9.17
CA GLN A 236 6.63 15.73 8.48
C GLN A 236 5.50 16.54 9.14
N HIS A 237 5.72 17.84 9.31
CA HIS A 237 4.70 18.80 9.70
C HIS A 237 4.24 19.56 8.47
N CYS A 238 2.95 19.43 8.19
CA CYS A 238 2.31 19.96 7.00
C CYS A 238 1.27 21.00 7.37
N LYS A 239 1.01 21.91 6.43
CA LYS A 239 -0.10 22.85 6.43
C LYS A 239 -0.85 22.77 5.11
N GLY A 240 -2.09 23.21 5.06
CA GLY A 240 -2.89 23.24 3.85
C GLY A 240 -4.25 23.85 4.10
N ASP A 241 -5.00 24.05 3.03
CA ASP A 241 -6.30 24.72 3.07
C ASP A 241 -7.40 23.69 2.94
N GLY A 242 -8.21 23.54 3.99
CA GLY A 242 -9.35 22.62 3.99
C GLY A 242 -10.66 23.37 4.16
N VAL A 243 -11.75 22.71 3.75
CA VAL A 243 -13.11 23.17 4.04
C VAL A 243 -13.63 22.36 5.21
N ILE A 244 -13.97 23.03 6.30
CA ILE A 244 -14.39 22.46 7.57
C ILE A 244 -15.89 22.64 7.70
N ASP A 245 -16.57 21.59 8.16
CA ASP A 245 -17.97 21.64 8.55
C ASP A 245 -18.05 22.30 9.95
N TYR A 246 -18.39 23.58 9.97
CA TYR A 246 -18.56 24.38 11.16
C TYR A 246 -20.06 24.53 11.45
N TYR A 247 -20.60 23.63 12.27
CA TYR A 247 -22.02 23.62 12.65
C TYR A 247 -23.01 23.54 11.46
N GLY A 248 -22.64 22.83 10.39
CA GLY A 248 -23.45 22.71 9.17
C GLY A 248 -23.15 23.78 8.12
N GLU A 249 -22.25 24.73 8.40
CA GLU A 249 -21.76 25.72 7.46
C GLU A 249 -20.37 25.34 6.94
N GLU A 250 -20.16 25.48 5.63
CA GLU A 250 -18.86 25.22 5.00
C GLU A 250 -17.93 26.42 5.21
N ARG A 251 -16.90 26.28 6.05
CA ARG A 251 -15.93 27.34 6.32
C ARG A 251 -14.53 26.95 5.88
N ALA A 252 -13.83 27.86 5.20
CA ALA A 252 -12.46 27.63 4.76
C ALA A 252 -11.48 27.92 5.89
N ALA A 253 -10.52 27.03 6.13
CA ALA A 253 -9.51 27.18 7.16
C ALA A 253 -8.15 26.66 6.71
N GLU A 254 -7.10 27.30 7.23
CA GLU A 254 -5.76 26.75 7.17
C GLU A 254 -5.60 25.72 8.29
N VAL A 255 -5.34 24.47 7.91
CA VAL A 255 -5.17 23.33 8.79
C VAL A 255 -3.73 22.84 8.78
N HIS A 256 -3.26 22.41 9.94
CA HIS A 256 -1.96 21.79 10.13
C HIS A 256 -2.13 20.32 10.52
N TRP A 257 -1.24 19.45 10.05
CA TRP A 257 -1.23 18.04 10.44
C TRP A 257 0.19 17.48 10.44
N PHE A 258 0.35 16.32 11.09
CA PHE A 258 1.56 15.52 10.99
C PHE A 258 1.33 14.35 10.05
N GLN A 259 2.34 14.00 9.26
CA GLN A 259 2.28 12.82 8.41
C GLN A 259 3.58 12.02 8.42
N GLU A 260 3.42 10.70 8.29
CA GLU A 260 4.50 9.73 8.09
C GLU A 260 3.99 8.66 7.12
N GLU A 261 4.86 8.13 6.25
CA GLU A 261 4.49 7.28 5.12
C GLU A 261 3.80 5.95 5.52
N THR A 262 4.17 5.40 6.67
CA THR A 262 3.62 4.15 7.22
C THR A 262 2.39 4.37 8.09
N VAL A 263 2.28 5.55 8.73
CA VAL A 263 1.21 5.87 9.69
C VAL A 263 0.04 6.63 9.02
N GLY A 264 0.31 7.47 8.03
CA GLY A 264 -0.67 8.33 7.38
C GLY A 264 -0.70 9.74 8.00
N LYS A 265 -1.83 10.45 7.83
CA LYS A 265 -2.02 11.83 8.32
C LYS A 265 -2.75 11.83 9.66
N LEU A 266 -2.26 12.57 10.63
CA LEU A 266 -2.77 12.56 12.00
C LEU A 266 -2.72 13.96 12.65
N LYS A 267 -3.49 14.10 13.74
CA LYS A 267 -3.52 15.28 14.62
C LYS A 267 -3.76 16.58 13.85
N PHE A 268 -4.86 16.63 13.10
CA PHE A 268 -5.26 17.84 12.38
C PHE A 268 -5.64 18.95 13.37
N ARG A 269 -5.19 20.17 13.10
CA ARG A 269 -5.49 21.36 13.90
C ARG A 269 -5.80 22.56 13.02
N ILE A 270 -6.79 23.35 13.43
CA ILE A 270 -7.09 24.63 12.79
C ILE A 270 -6.00 25.63 13.21
N LYS A 271 -5.37 26.28 12.25
CA LYS A 271 -4.39 27.35 12.51
C LYS A 271 -5.02 28.73 12.41
N ARG A 272 -5.88 28.95 11.41
CA ARG A 272 -6.69 30.15 11.23
C ARG A 272 -7.87 29.89 10.30
N TRP A 273 -8.96 30.60 10.53
CA TRP A 273 -10.09 30.68 9.60
C TRP A 273 -9.74 31.66 8.46
N LYS A 274 -10.20 31.38 7.25
CA LYS A 274 -9.94 32.22 6.07
C LYS A 274 -11.03 33.24 5.80
N ASP A 275 -12.13 33.18 6.53
CA ASP A 275 -13.27 34.08 6.37
C ASP A 275 -13.09 35.43 7.10
N GLU A 276 -11.98 35.60 7.84
CA GLU A 276 -11.66 36.83 8.60
C GLU A 276 -10.64 37.74 7.87
N SER A 277 -10.67 37.80 6.54
CA SER A 277 -9.84 38.72 5.74
C SER A 277 -10.64 39.86 5.12
#